data_AF-A0AAU7DYC6-F1
#
_entry.id   AF-A0AAU7DYC6-F1
#
_cell.length_a   1.000
_cell.length_b   1.000
_cell.length_c   1.000
_cell.angle_alpha   90.00
_cell.angle_beta   90.00
_cell.angle_gamma   90.00
#
_symmetry.space_group_name_H-M   'P 1'
#
loop_
_entity.id
_entity.type
_entity.pdbx_description
1 polymer ?
#
loop_
_entity_poly.entity_id
_entity_poly.type
_entity_poly.pdbx_seq_one_letter_code
_entity_poly.pdbx_strand_id
1 'polypeptide(L)'
;MIATVIVVVLGVSIARINYQAGRQMGTPYAVPTSKVFLEFVILAAISTVTAVVLRDSLSEPAIIACAVGTILSYGIGSIVHYRSTHK
;
A
#
# COMPACT_ATOMS: atom_id res chain seq x y z
N MET A 1 4.93 9.67 17.65
CA MET A 1 3.69 10.31 17.13
C MET A 1 3.94 11.11 15.85
N ILE A 2 4.91 12.03 15.79
CA ILE A 2 5.18 12.83 14.57
C ILE A 2 5.42 11.98 13.33
N ALA A 3 6.29 10.95 13.41
CA ALA A 3 6.56 10.06 12.28
C ALA A 3 5.30 9.33 11.77
N THR A 4 4.44 8.84 12.68
CA THR A 4 3.17 8.20 12.32
C THR A 4 2.23 9.18 11.60
N VAL A 5 2.13 10.41 12.11
CA VAL A 5 1.33 11.47 11.47
C VAL A 5 1.86 11.78 10.07
N ILE A 6 3.18 11.86 9.90
CA ILE A 6 3.82 12.08 8.60
C ILE A 6 3.47 10.95 7.62
N VAL A 7 3.57 9.69 8.05
CA VAL A 7 3.23 8.53 7.20
C VAL A 7 1.76 8.56 6.78
N VAL A 8 0.85 8.87 7.70
CA VAL A 8 -0.59 8.98 7.39
C VAL A 8 -0.85 10.12 6.41
N VAL A 9 -0.27 11.31 6.65
CA VAL A 9 -0.44 12.47 5.76
C VAL A 9 0.12 12.18 4.37
N LEU A 10 1.31 11.58 4.27
CA LEU A 10 1.90 11.16 3.00
C LEU A 10 1.01 10.12 2.30
N GLY A 11 0.55 9.10 3.03
CA GLY A 11 -0.31 8.05 2.48
C GLY A 11 -1.62 8.60 1.91
N VAL A 12 -2.31 9.47 2.66
CA VAL A 12 -3.55 10.13 2.20
C VAL A 12 -3.29 11.05 1.00
N SER A 13 -2.18 11.79 1.01
CA SER A 13 -1.79 12.67 -0.09
C SER A 13 -1.51 11.88 -1.37
N ILE A 14 -0.75 10.80 -1.27
CA ILE A 14 -0.45 9.90 -2.40
C ILE A 14 -1.74 9.26 -2.92
N ALA A 15 -2.61 8.77 -2.04
CA ALA A 15 -3.89 8.19 -2.44
C ALA A 15 -4.78 9.19 -3.19
N ARG A 16 -4.84 10.45 -2.70
CA ARG A 16 -5.59 11.53 -3.34
C ARG A 16 -5.03 11.90 -4.70
N ILE A 17 -3.71 12.00 -4.84
CA ILE A 17 -3.04 12.28 -6.13
C ILE A 17 -3.35 11.17 -7.12
N ASN A 18 -3.23 9.91 -6.71
CA ASN A 18 -3.56 8.76 -7.56
C ASN A 18 -5.02 8.76 -7.98
N TYR A 19 -5.95 9.07 -7.08
CA TYR A 19 -7.36 9.20 -7.38
C TYR A 19 -7.65 10.31 -8.40
N GLN A 20 -7.05 11.50 -8.21
CA GLN A 20 -7.22 12.62 -9.13
C GLN A 20 -6.63 12.32 -10.51
N ALA A 21 -5.44 11.73 -10.57
CA ALA A 21 -4.80 11.32 -11.81
C ALA A 21 -5.67 10.29 -12.57
N GLY A 22 -6.17 9.26 -11.88
CA GLY A 22 -7.10 8.29 -12.47
C GLY A 22 -8.36 8.95 -13.01
N ARG A 23 -8.95 9.90 -12.26
CA ARG A 23 -10.15 10.63 -12.70
C ARG A 23 -9.93 11.43 -13.97
N GLN A 24 -8.76 12.03 -14.14
CA GLN A 24 -8.40 12.74 -15.37
C GLN A 24 -8.20 11.80 -16.57
N MET A 25 -7.78 10.56 -16.32
CA MET A 25 -7.60 9.53 -17.34
C MET A 25 -8.90 8.80 -17.73
N GLY A 26 -10.06 9.22 -17.20
CA GLY A 26 -11.35 8.56 -17.43
C GLY A 26 -11.55 7.28 -16.60
N THR A 27 -10.59 6.94 -15.73
CA THR A 27 -10.63 5.81 -14.80
C THR A 27 -10.51 6.34 -13.36
N PRO A 28 -11.56 7.00 -12.81
CA PRO A 28 -11.55 7.68 -11.50
C PRO A 28 -10.99 6.84 -10.36
N TYR A 29 -11.11 5.54 -10.51
CA TYR A 29 -10.34 4.59 -9.76
C TYR A 29 -9.44 3.82 -10.73
N ALA A 30 -8.13 4.10 -10.68
CA ALA A 30 -7.13 3.05 -10.85
C ALA A 30 -7.18 2.10 -9.63
N VAL A 31 -8.39 1.80 -9.13
CA VAL A 31 -8.55 0.74 -8.16
C VAL A 31 -8.23 -0.52 -8.94
N PRO A 32 -7.29 -1.30 -8.45
CA PRO A 32 -7.02 -2.61 -9.02
C PRO A 32 -8.30 -3.41 -9.16
N THR A 33 -8.80 -3.53 -10.39
CA THR A 33 -9.89 -4.45 -10.70
C THR A 33 -9.44 -5.91 -10.58
N SER A 34 -8.12 -6.14 -10.64
CA SER A 34 -7.51 -7.44 -10.38
C SER A 34 -7.64 -7.81 -8.90
N LYS A 35 -8.47 -8.82 -8.61
CA LYS A 35 -8.62 -9.43 -7.28
C LYS A 35 -7.26 -9.77 -6.65
N VAL A 36 -6.32 -10.25 -7.46
CA VAL A 36 -4.98 -10.63 -7.02
C VAL A 36 -4.17 -9.42 -6.54
N PHE A 37 -4.20 -8.28 -7.25
CA PHE A 37 -3.54 -7.07 -6.75
C PHE A 37 -4.20 -6.59 -5.46
N LEU A 38 -5.53 -6.67 -5.36
CA LEU A 38 -6.25 -6.24 -4.16
C LEU A 38 -5.82 -7.04 -2.93
N GLU A 39 -5.67 -8.37 -3.06
CA GLU A 39 -5.15 -9.24 -2.00
C GLU A 39 -3.74 -8.82 -1.54
N PHE A 40 -2.84 -8.52 -2.49
CA PHE A 40 -1.51 -8.03 -2.17
C PHE A 40 -1.50 -6.66 -1.48
N VAL A 41 -2.40 -5.76 -1.87
CA VAL A 41 -2.57 -4.46 -1.19
C VAL A 41 -3.10 -4.64 0.22
N ILE A 42 -4.07 -5.53 0.42
CA ILE A 42 -4.61 -5.83 1.75
C ILE A 42 -3.50 -6.40 2.64
N LEU A 43 -2.67 -7.32 2.12
CA LEU A 43 -1.54 -7.87 2.85
C LEU A 43 -0.51 -6.79 3.24
N ALA A 44 -0.19 -5.88 2.32
CA ALA A 44 0.68 -4.75 2.57
C ALA A 44 0.11 -3.81 3.66
N ALA A 45 -1.19 -3.53 3.58
CA ALA A 45 -1.89 -2.69 4.55
C ALA A 45 -1.92 -3.32 5.95
N ILE A 46 -2.23 -4.62 6.05
CA ILE A 46 -2.22 -5.37 7.32
C ILE A 46 -0.83 -5.29 7.95
N SER A 47 0.21 -5.54 7.17
CA SER A 47 1.58 -5.51 7.66
C SER A 47 1.99 -4.12 8.16
N THR A 48 1.62 -3.07 7.42
CA THR A 48 1.87 -1.67 7.81
C THR A 48 1.11 -1.29 9.09
N VAL A 49 -0.19 -1.61 9.16
CA VAL A 49 -1.03 -1.30 10.33
C VAL A 49 -0.52 -2.06 11.55
N THR A 50 -0.14 -3.32 11.39
CA THR A 50 0.43 -4.14 12.49
C THR A 50 1.68 -3.49 13.06
N ALA A 51 2.62 -3.08 12.19
CA ALA A 51 3.84 -2.40 12.62
C ALA A 51 3.59 -1.07 13.33
N VAL A 52 2.57 -0.31 12.90
CA VAL A 52 2.23 1.00 13.48
C VAL A 52 1.48 0.86 14.80
N VAL A 53 0.48 -0.03 14.87
CA VAL A 53 -0.38 -0.20 16.05
C VAL A 53 0.35 -0.93 17.16
N LEU A 54 1.13 -1.96 16.82
CA LEU A 54 1.87 -2.77 17.79
C LEU A 54 3.32 -2.33 17.96
N ARG A 55 3.68 -1.11 17.53
CA ARG A 55 5.08 -0.65 17.52
C ARG A 55 5.77 -0.82 18.89
N ASP A 56 5.05 -0.56 19.98
CA ASP A 56 5.62 -0.58 21.33
C ASP A 56 5.67 -2.01 21.91
N SER A 57 5.04 -2.98 21.24
CA SER A 57 5.00 -4.40 21.59
C SER A 57 5.86 -5.27 20.67
N LEU A 58 6.30 -4.74 19.53
CA LEU A 58 7.12 -5.44 18.55
C LEU A 58 8.61 -5.17 18.76
N SER A 59 9.42 -6.20 18.55
CA SER A 59 10.87 -6.02 18.45
C SER A 59 11.24 -5.33 17.14
N GLU A 60 12.38 -4.63 17.13
CA GLU A 60 12.89 -3.95 15.93
C GLU A 60 12.97 -4.88 14.69
N PRO A 61 13.44 -6.15 14.81
CA PRO A 61 13.41 -7.09 13.68
C PRO A 61 11.99 -7.37 13.16
N ALA A 62 10.97 -7.42 14.03
CA ALA A 62 9.60 -7.67 13.62
C ALA A 62 8.99 -6.47 12.87
N ILE A 63 9.35 -5.25 13.27
CA ILE A 63 8.98 -4.02 12.53
C ILE A 63 9.62 -4.02 11.14
N ILE A 64 10.90 -4.38 11.05
CA ILE A 64 11.62 -4.50 9.77
C ILE A 64 10.96 -5.58 8.89
N ALA A 65 10.61 -6.74 9.45
CA ALA A 65 9.92 -7.80 8.71
C ALA A 65 8.57 -7.32 8.15
N CYS A 66 7.82 -6.52 8.91
CA CYS A 66 6.58 -5.92 8.42
C CYS A 66 6.82 -4.89 7.30
N ALA A 67 7.86 -4.07 7.41
CA ALA A 67 8.23 -3.12 6.37
C ALA A 67 8.61 -3.85 5.06
N VAL A 68 9.43 -4.89 5.15
CA VAL A 68 9.80 -5.73 4.01
C VAL A 68 8.59 -6.43 3.40
N GLY A 69 7.73 -7.03 4.23
CA GLY A 69 6.50 -7.67 3.79
C GLY A 69 5.56 -6.71 3.05
N THR A 70 5.46 -5.47 3.53
CA THR A 70 4.69 -4.40 2.87
C THR A 70 5.25 -4.08 1.49
N ILE A 71 6.56 -3.86 1.38
CA ILE A 71 7.23 -3.52 0.12
C ILE A 71 7.07 -4.64 -0.89
N LEU A 72 7.33 -5.89 -0.48
CA LEU A 72 7.22 -7.06 -1.36
C LEU A 72 5.79 -7.27 -1.84
N SER A 73 4.81 -7.21 -0.94
CA SER A 73 3.41 -7.43 -1.30
C SER A 73 2.94 -6.38 -2.29
N TYR A 74 3.18 -5.09 -2.01
CA TYR A 74 2.78 -4.02 -2.91
C TYR A 74 3.53 -4.07 -4.25
N GLY A 75 4.83 -4.38 -4.23
CA GLY A 75 5.65 -4.51 -5.44
C GLY A 75 5.24 -5.68 -6.34
N ILE A 76 4.97 -6.86 -5.76
CA ILE A 76 4.48 -8.02 -6.52
C ILE A 76 3.08 -7.71 -7.07
N GLY A 77 2.20 -7.14 -6.24
CA GLY A 77 0.89 -6.68 -6.65
C GLY A 77 0.99 -5.81 -7.91
N SER A 78 1.77 -4.73 -7.87
CA SER A 78 1.89 -3.77 -8.98
C SER A 78 2.35 -4.40 -10.29
N ILE A 79 3.31 -5.33 -10.26
CA ILE A 79 3.74 -6.09 -11.43
C ILE A 79 2.59 -6.92 -12.01
N VAL A 80 1.83 -7.61 -11.14
CA VAL A 80 0.67 -8.42 -11.56
C VAL A 80 -0.41 -7.54 -12.20
N HIS A 81 -0.71 -6.38 -11.62
CA HIS A 81 -1.70 -5.46 -12.18
C HIS A 81 -1.25 -4.87 -13.53
N TYR A 82 0.02 -4.48 -13.65
CA TYR A 82 0.58 -4.00 -14.92
C TYR A 82 0.44 -5.06 -16.02
N ARG A 83 0.85 -6.31 -15.74
CA ARG A 83 0.68 -7.44 -16.67
C ARG A 83 -0.78 -7.73 -17.03
N SER A 84 -1.71 -7.49 -16.11
CA SER A 84 -3.14 -7.72 -16.33
C SER A 84 -3.80 -6.64 -17.19
N THR A 85 -3.24 -5.44 -17.23
CA THR A 85 -3.82 -4.27 -17.90
C THR A 85 -3.19 -3.97 -19.27
N HIS A 86 -2.03 -4.57 -19.55
CA HIS A 86 -1.27 -4.37 -20.80
C HIS A 86 -1.20 -5.66 -21.65
N LYS A 87 -2.31 -6.40 -21.71
CA LYS A 87 -2.49 -7.51 -22.65
C LYS A 87 -3.23 -7.05 -23.89
#